data_AF-A0A931E7T6-F1
#
_entry.id   AF-A0A931E7T6-F1
#
_cell.length_a   1.000
_cell.length_b   1.000
_cell.length_c   1.000
_cell.angle_alpha   90.00
_cell.angle_beta   90.00
_cell.angle_gamma   90.00
#
_symmetry.space_group_name_H-M   'P 1'
#
loop_
_entity.id
_entity.type
_entity.pdbx_description
1 polymer ?
#
loop_
_entity_poly.entity_id
_entity_poly.type
_entity_poly.pdbx_seq_one_letter_code
_entity_poly.pdbx_strand_id
1 'polypeptide(L)'
;MNNIKKYLGILWIAMAAAIAYFGFTEFGYPKLTSGKQEDLVFGIIIVFILLPIISGGLFIFGKYALQNEYDLVQDAPDHAHYTER
;
A
#
# COMPACT_ATOMS: atom_id res chain seq x y z
N MET A 1 9.49 -20.10 4.09
CA MET A 1 10.00 -18.81 4.62
C MET A 1 8.84 -17.82 4.68
N ASN A 2 7.90 -18.01 5.62
CA ASN A 2 6.58 -17.36 5.53
C ASN A 2 6.37 -16.28 6.59
N ASN A 3 7.04 -16.39 7.74
CA ASN A 3 6.78 -15.49 8.85
C ASN A 3 7.32 -14.08 8.60
N ILE A 4 8.53 -13.94 8.02
CA ILE A 4 9.13 -12.63 7.72
C ILE A 4 8.23 -11.81 6.76
N LYS A 5 7.69 -12.45 5.72
CA LYS A 5 6.83 -11.82 4.72
C LYS A 5 5.48 -11.42 5.33
N LYS A 6 4.95 -12.25 6.24
CA LYS A 6 3.71 -11.98 6.98
C LYS A 6 3.87 -10.80 7.95
N TYR A 7 4.99 -10.72 8.67
CA TYR A 7 5.32 -9.57 9.52
C TYR A 7 5.51 -8.29 8.70
N LEU A 8 6.14 -8.37 7.52
CA LEU A 8 6.21 -7.25 6.58
C LEU A 8 4.82 -6.80 6.09
N GLY A 9 3.90 -7.74 5.83
CA GLY A 9 2.52 -7.42 5.46
C GLY A 9 1.76 -6.66 6.55
N ILE A 10 1.88 -7.09 7.81
CA ILE A 10 1.33 -6.37 8.98
C ILE A 10 1.94 -4.97 9.09
N LEU A 11 3.27 -4.86 8.94
CA LEU A 11 3.96 -3.57 8.98
C LEU A 11 3.43 -2.62 7.89
N TRP A 12 3.19 -3.13 6.68
CA TRP A 12 2.66 -2.32 5.58
C TRP A 12 1.23 -1.85 5.79
N ILE A 13 0.37 -2.65 6.41
CA ILE A 13 -0.98 -2.21 6.78
C ILE A 13 -0.92 -1.15 7.89
N ALA A 14 -0.06 -1.33 8.88
CA ALA A 14 0.13 -0.34 9.93
C ALA A 14 0.66 0.99 9.36
N MET A 15 1.60 0.94 8.42
CA MET A 15 2.07 2.11 7.70
C MET A 15 0.98 2.73 6.82
N ALA A 16 0.14 1.94 6.15
CA ALA A 16 -0.98 2.46 5.36
C ALA A 16 -1.93 3.29 6.25
N ALA A 17 -2.28 2.76 7.44
CA ALA A 17 -3.11 3.46 8.41
C ALA A 17 -2.44 4.74 8.93
N ALA A 18 -1.14 4.70 9.22
CA ALA A 18 -0.40 5.88 9.65
C ALA A 18 -0.36 6.95 8.55
N ILE A 19 -0.04 6.58 7.31
CA ILE A 19 -0.01 7.50 6.17
C ILE A 19 -1.41 8.07 5.89
N ALA A 20 -2.47 7.27 6.03
CA ALA A 20 -3.84 7.75 5.89
C ALA A 20 -4.15 8.85 6.92
N TYR A 21 -3.78 8.61 8.19
CA TYR A 21 -3.98 9.57 9.27
C TYR A 21 -3.17 10.86 9.05
N PHE A 22 -1.85 10.75 8.96
CA PHE A 22 -0.96 11.91 8.80
C PHE A 22 -1.20 12.66 7.48
N GLY A 23 -1.45 11.93 6.39
CA GLY A 23 -1.78 12.52 5.09
C GLY A 23 -3.06 13.34 5.15
N PHE A 24 -4.04 12.93 5.96
CA PHE A 24 -5.28 13.68 6.11
C PHE A 24 -5.11 14.85 7.08
N THR A 25 -4.52 14.63 8.26
CA THR A 25 -4.46 15.65 9.32
C THR A 25 -3.44 16.74 9.06
N GLU A 26 -2.25 16.40 8.57
CA GLU A 26 -1.14 17.35 8.38
C GLU A 26 -1.13 17.96 6.97
N PHE A 27 -1.51 17.19 5.95
CA PHE A 27 -1.40 17.63 4.56
C PHE A 27 -2.75 18.00 3.94
N GLY A 28 -3.78 17.19 4.14
CA GLY A 28 -5.11 17.40 3.53
C GLY A 28 -5.90 18.52 4.21
N TYR A 29 -6.18 18.37 5.50
CA TYR A 29 -7.07 19.24 6.26
C TYR A 29 -6.63 20.72 6.25
N PRO A 30 -5.35 21.07 6.51
CA PRO A 30 -4.93 22.48 6.53
C PRO A 30 -5.03 23.14 5.15
N LYS A 31 -4.88 22.36 4.07
CA LYS A 31 -5.03 22.85 2.70
C LYS A 31 -6.49 23.07 2.31
N LEU A 32 -7.40 22.23 2.81
CA LEU A 32 -8.85 22.42 2.62
C LEU A 32 -9.39 23.65 3.37
N THR A 33 -8.81 23.99 4.53
CA THR A 33 -9.28 25.11 5.37
C THR A 33 -8.49 26.42 5.18
N SER A 34 -7.52 26.45 4.27
CA SER A 34 -6.64 27.62 4.06
C SER A 34 -7.36 28.87 3.54
N GLY A 35 -8.54 28.71 2.91
CA GLY A 35 -9.30 29.81 2.31
C GLY A 35 -8.72 30.32 0.98
N LYS A 36 -7.56 29.83 0.55
CA LYS A 36 -6.98 30.11 -0.77
C LYS A 36 -7.46 29.06 -1.78
N GLN A 37 -7.93 29.52 -2.94
CA GLN A 37 -8.45 28.63 -3.99
C GLN A 37 -7.39 27.65 -4.50
N GLU A 38 -6.13 28.09 -4.63
CA GLU A 38 -5.01 27.25 -5.06
C GLU A 38 -4.75 26.10 -4.06
N ASP A 39 -4.72 26.41 -2.77
CA ASP A 39 -4.54 25.42 -1.70
C ASP A 39 -5.73 24.46 -1.62
N LEU A 40 -6.96 24.94 -1.88
CA LEU A 40 -8.16 24.12 -1.87
C LEU A 40 -8.15 23.09 -3.00
N VAL A 41 -7.75 23.49 -4.21
CA VAL A 41 -7.60 22.56 -5.34
C VAL A 41 -6.53 21.51 -5.01
N PHE A 42 -5.39 21.94 -4.47
CA PHE A 42 -4.33 21.02 -4.03
C PHE A 42 -4.80 20.08 -2.90
N GLY A 43 -5.56 20.59 -1.94
CA GLY A 43 -6.10 19.80 -0.82
C GLY A 43 -7.06 18.71 -1.30
N ILE A 44 -7.92 19.00 -2.29
CA ILE A 44 -8.82 18.02 -2.90
C ILE A 44 -8.02 16.91 -3.59
N ILE A 45 -6.98 17.26 -4.35
CA ILE A 45 -6.11 16.27 -5.00
C ILE A 45 -5.44 15.37 -3.96
N ILE A 46 -4.90 15.96 -2.90
CA ILE A 46 -4.24 15.20 -1.84
C ILE A 46 -5.21 14.22 -1.18
N VAL A 47 -6.40 14.67 -0.79
CA VAL A 47 -7.36 13.86 -0.01
C VAL A 47 -8.08 12.82 -0.87
N PHE A 48 -8.45 13.15 -2.11
CA PHE A 48 -9.30 12.29 -2.95
C PHE A 48 -8.55 11.49 -4.00
N ILE A 49 -7.31 11.85 -4.32
CA ILE A 49 -6.52 11.17 -5.35
C ILE A 49 -5.26 10.56 -4.72
N LEU A 50 -4.39 11.37 -4.14
CA LEU A 50 -3.08 10.88 -3.66
C LEU A 50 -3.20 9.97 -2.44
N LEU A 51 -3.94 10.39 -1.41
CA LEU A 51 -4.17 9.59 -0.20
C LEU A 51 -4.75 8.20 -0.49
N PRO A 52 -5.86 8.07 -1.24
CA PRO A 52 -6.44 6.76 -1.51
C PRO A 52 -5.56 5.91 -2.43
N ILE A 53 -4.79 6.49 -3.36
CA ILE A 53 -3.84 5.72 -4.17
C ILE A 53 -2.70 5.17 -3.31
N ILE A 54 -2.09 6.00 -2.47
CA ILE A 54 -0.94 5.61 -1.64
C ILE A 54 -1.40 4.64 -0.54
N SER A 55 -2.38 5.04 0.27
CA SER A 55 -2.89 4.22 1.37
C SER A 55 -3.56 2.95 0.85
N GLY A 56 -4.33 3.04 -0.24
CA GLY A 56 -4.99 1.88 -0.85
C GLY A 56 -3.97 0.91 -1.42
N GLY A 57 -2.95 1.40 -2.13
CA GLY A 57 -1.85 0.57 -2.65
C GLY A 57 -1.10 -0.17 -1.55
N LEU A 58 -0.71 0.53 -0.48
CA LEU A 58 -0.01 -0.09 0.67
C LEU A 58 -0.91 -1.10 1.39
N PHE A 59 -2.20 -0.78 1.56
CA PHE A 59 -3.14 -1.70 2.19
C PHE A 59 -3.33 -2.98 1.38
N ILE A 60 -3.52 -2.86 0.07
CA ILE A 60 -3.65 -4.00 -0.85
C ILE A 60 -2.37 -4.85 -0.83
N PHE A 61 -1.20 -4.20 -0.87
CA PHE A 61 0.09 -4.88 -0.78
C PHE A 61 0.22 -5.67 0.53
N GLY A 62 -0.06 -5.03 1.66
CA GLY A 62 -0.01 -5.70 2.96
C GLY A 62 -1.03 -6.84 3.07
N LYS A 63 -2.25 -6.68 2.51
CA LYS A 63 -3.26 -7.74 2.46
C LYS A 63 -2.77 -8.96 1.68
N TYR A 64 -2.19 -8.78 0.49
CA TYR A 64 -1.65 -9.88 -0.31
C TYR A 64 -0.44 -10.54 0.34
N ALA A 65 0.41 -9.78 1.02
CA ALA A 65 1.51 -10.31 1.82
C ALA A 65 1.02 -11.21 2.99
N LEU A 66 -0.13 -10.90 3.58
CA LEU A 66 -0.76 -11.74 4.61
C LEU A 66 -1.42 -13.01 4.06
N GLN A 67 -1.91 -12.97 2.82
CA GLN A 67 -2.52 -14.10 2.13
C GLN A 67 -1.48 -15.14 1.63
N ASN A 68 -0.17 -14.88 1.84
CA ASN A 68 0.95 -15.69 1.35
C ASN A 68 1.01 -15.79 -0.19
N GLU A 69 0.38 -14.86 -0.93
CA GLU A 69 0.45 -14.87 -2.41
C GLU A 69 1.84 -14.45 -2.94
N TYR A 70 2.66 -13.82 -2.11
CA TYR A 70 4.07 -13.52 -2.40
C TYR A 70 5.03 -14.65 -1.99
N ASP A 71 4.51 -15.82 -1.61
CA ASP A 71 5.39 -16.96 -1.43
C ASP A 71 5.93 -17.38 -2.79
N LEU A 72 7.26 -17.39 -2.91
CA LEU A 72 7.89 -17.72 -4.18
C LEU A 72 7.59 -19.20 -4.40
N VAL A 73 6.91 -19.54 -5.49
CA VAL A 73 7.07 -20.87 -6.07
C VAL A 73 8.55 -20.96 -6.45
N GLN A 74 9.35 -21.64 -5.63
CA GLN A 74 10.67 -22.09 -6.04
C GLN A 74 10.47 -23.19 -7.10
N ASP A 75 10.08 -22.79 -8.31
CA ASP A 75 10.30 -23.64 -9.48
C ASP A 75 11.74 -23.43 -9.94
N ALA A 76 12.57 -24.31 -9.36
CA ALA A 76 13.83 -24.88 -9.83
C ALA A 76 14.97 -23.93 -10.25
N PRO A 77 16.16 -24.03 -9.62
CA PRO A 77 17.36 -23.47 -10.20
C PRO A 77 17.88 -24.23 -11.43
N ASP A 78 17.39 -25.43 -11.81
CA ASP A 78 18.06 -26.19 -12.90
C ASP A 78 17.35 -27.40 -13.57
N HIS A 79 16.02 -27.57 -13.56
CA HIS A 79 15.41 -28.79 -14.14
C HIS A 79 14.22 -28.51 -15.06
N ALA A 80 14.40 -28.78 -16.36
CA ALA A 80 13.31 -28.95 -17.31
C ALA A 80 12.50 -30.20 -16.91
N HIS A 81 11.26 -30.00 -16.46
CA HIS A 81 10.31 -31.09 -16.25
C HIS A 81 9.23 -31.03 -17.34
N TYR A 82 9.35 -31.92 -18.32
CA TYR A 82 8.24 -32.27 -19.22
C TYR A 82 7.18 -33.00 -18.38
N THR A 83 5.93 -32.55 -18.46
CA THR A 83 4.79 -33.33 -18.01
C THR A 83 4.29 -34.19 -19.17
N GLU A 84 4.72 -35.45 -19.23
CA GLU A 84 4.00 -36.49 -19.97
C GLU A 84 2.75 -36.88 -19.19
N ARG A 85 1.58 -36.44 -19.67
CA ARG A 85 0.33 -37.24 -19.76
C ARG A 85 -0.63 -36.61 -20.76
#